data_AF-A0A960XL59-F1
#
_entry.id   AF-A0A960XL59-F1
#
_cell.length_a   1.000
_cell.length_b   1.000
_cell.length_c   1.000
_cell.angle_alpha   90.00
_cell.angle_beta   90.00
_cell.angle_gamma   90.00
#
_symmetry.space_group_name_H-M   'P 1'
#
loop_
_entity.id
_entity.type
_entity.pdbx_description
1 polymer ?
#
loop_
_entity_poly.entity_id
_entity_poly.type
_entity_poly.pdbx_seq_one_letter_code
_entity_poly.pdbx_strand_id
1 'polypeptide(L)'
;HPRDAVEVLAANTAARDHAFWADQVPFARAVAFAGERLVGHQQVTDAYLLGLAIHYGGRLATLDPRIAELPAPQSAERETLEVIT
;
A
#
# COMPACT_ATOMS: atom_id res chain seq x y z
N HIS A 1 2.25 20.64 -1.04
CA HIS A 1 3.53 20.75 -0.30
C HIS A 1 3.51 19.75 0.87
N PRO A 2 4.65 19.25 1.41
CA PRO A 2 4.63 18.26 2.51
C PRO A 2 3.80 18.70 3.74
N ARG A 3 3.76 20.00 4.03
CA ARG A 3 2.91 20.58 5.08
C ARG A 3 1.42 20.31 4.84
N ASP A 4 0.92 20.67 3.65
CA ASP A 4 -0.49 20.46 3.29
C ASP A 4 -0.87 18.97 3.32
N ALA A 5 0.07 18.08 2.95
CA ALA A 5 -0.16 16.63 3.03
C ALA A 5 -0.35 16.14 4.48
N VAL A 6 0.39 16.71 5.44
CA VAL A 6 0.22 16.39 6.87
C VAL A 6 -1.15 16.86 7.37
N GLU A 7 -1.62 18.03 6.95
CA GLU A 7 -2.94 18.56 7.33
C GLU A 7 -4.07 17.69 6.76
N VAL A 8 -3.98 17.28 5.50
CA VAL A 8 -4.94 16.34 4.88
C VAL A 8 -4.92 14.99 5.60
N LEU A 9 -3.75 14.46 5.93
CA LEU A 9 -3.64 13.20 6.68
C LEU A 9 -4.28 13.32 8.07
N ALA A 10 -4.08 14.42 8.78
CA ALA A 10 -4.70 14.66 10.08
C ALA A 10 -6.23 14.71 9.97
N ALA A 11 -6.78 15.35 8.93
CA ALA A 11 -8.22 15.37 8.69
C ALA A 11 -8.78 13.97 8.39
N ASN A 12 -8.10 13.21 7.51
CA ASN A 12 -8.53 11.85 7.15
C ASN A 12 -8.50 10.89 8.34
N THR A 13 -7.46 10.96 9.18
CA THR A 13 -7.31 10.08 10.35
C THR A 13 -8.26 10.41 11.50
N ALA A 14 -8.86 11.61 11.50
CA ALA A 14 -9.89 12.03 12.46
C ALA A 14 -11.33 11.63 12.05
N ALA A 15 -11.53 11.14 10.83
CA ALA A 15 -12.84 10.71 10.35
C ALA A 15 -13.36 9.51 11.16
N ARG A 16 -14.67 9.42 11.37
CA ARG A 16 -15.29 8.37 12.22
C ARG A 16 -15.18 6.97 11.64
N ASP A 17 -15.06 6.89 10.33
CA ASP A 17 -14.91 5.68 9.53
C ASP A 17 -13.44 5.33 9.26
N HIS A 18 -12.49 6.13 9.76
CA HIS A 18 -11.09 5.78 9.71
C HIS A 18 -10.75 4.71 10.75
N ALA A 19 -10.10 3.65 10.29
CA ALA A 19 -9.51 2.62 11.13
C ALA A 19 -8.01 2.52 10.82
N PHE A 20 -7.18 2.63 11.84
CA PHE A 20 -5.74 2.44 11.70
C PHE A 20 -5.38 0.96 11.66
N TRP A 21 -4.65 0.53 10.64
CA TRP A 21 -4.06 -0.81 10.58
C TRP A 21 -2.63 -0.77 11.08
N ALA A 22 -2.42 -1.35 12.26
CA ALA A 22 -1.08 -1.50 12.82
C ALA A 22 -0.24 -2.49 12.01
N ASP A 23 1.08 -2.29 12.03
CA ASP A 23 2.07 -3.23 11.52
C ASP A 23 2.09 -4.49 12.39
N GLN A 24 1.16 -5.41 12.10
CA GLN A 24 1.04 -6.70 12.77
C GLN A 24 1.35 -7.87 11.83
N VAL A 25 1.61 -7.59 10.55
CA VAL A 25 1.95 -8.59 9.55
C VAL A 25 3.46 -8.68 9.44
N PRO A 26 4.09 -9.84 9.69
CA PRO A 26 5.52 -9.99 9.49
C PRO A 26 5.93 -9.57 8.08
N PHE A 27 6.97 -8.74 7.95
CA PHE A 27 7.37 -8.15 6.68
C PHE A 27 7.49 -9.18 5.54
N ALA A 28 8.19 -10.30 5.78
CA ALA A 28 8.36 -11.36 4.79
C ALA A 28 7.04 -11.95 4.28
N ARG A 29 6.00 -11.98 5.13
CA ARG A 29 4.66 -12.40 4.73
C ARG A 29 3.94 -11.31 3.95
N ALA A 30 4.05 -10.06 4.38
CA ALA A 30 3.41 -8.93 3.71
C ALA A 30 3.91 -8.77 2.26
N VAL A 31 5.21 -8.97 2.00
CA VAL A 31 5.80 -8.77 0.68
C VAL A 31 5.90 -10.04 -0.18
N ALA A 32 5.37 -11.17 0.30
CA ALA A 32 5.49 -12.46 -0.39
C ALA A 32 4.90 -12.42 -1.81
N PHE A 33 3.88 -11.60 -2.06
CA PHE A 33 3.28 -11.43 -3.38
C PHE A 33 4.23 -10.83 -4.42
N ALA A 34 5.20 -10.02 -3.99
CA ALA A 34 6.11 -9.32 -4.90
C ALA A 34 7.25 -10.24 -5.38
N GLY A 35 7.72 -11.16 -4.54
CA GLY A 35 8.78 -12.11 -4.88
C GLY A 35 10.01 -11.42 -5.50
N GLU A 36 10.47 -11.91 -6.66
CA GLU A 36 11.60 -11.34 -7.41
C GLU A 36 11.35 -9.94 -7.98
N ARG A 37 10.10 -9.44 -7.97
CA ARG A 37 9.74 -8.09 -8.43
C ARG A 37 10.06 -7.00 -7.41
N LEU A 38 10.35 -7.38 -6.16
CA LEU A 38 10.88 -6.48 -5.15
C LEU A 38 12.40 -6.32 -5.36
N VAL A 39 12.78 -5.35 -6.19
CA VAL A 39 14.17 -5.20 -6.69
C VAL A 39 14.96 -4.18 -5.88
N GLY A 40 14.33 -3.08 -5.46
CA GLY A 40 15.00 -1.94 -4.86
C GLY A 40 14.56 -1.63 -3.44
N HIS A 41 15.48 -1.13 -2.61
CA HIS A 41 15.16 -0.69 -1.24
C HIS A 41 14.08 0.41 -1.19
N GLN A 42 13.91 1.16 -2.28
CA GLN A 42 12.88 2.20 -2.41
C GLN A 42 11.45 1.63 -2.46
N GLN A 43 11.29 0.35 -2.84
CA GLN A 43 9.99 -0.32 -2.97
C GLN A 43 9.53 -1.00 -1.67
N VAL A 44 10.39 -1.07 -0.66
CA VAL A 44 10.15 -1.84 0.58
C VAL A 44 8.86 -1.38 1.28
N THR A 45 8.67 -0.08 1.44
CA THR A 45 7.48 0.48 2.09
C THR A 45 6.23 0.26 1.24
N ASP A 46 6.31 0.51 -0.06
CA ASP A 46 5.16 0.37 -0.97
C ASP A 46 4.69 -1.09 -1.05
N ALA A 47 5.63 -2.04 -1.14
CA ALA A 47 5.34 -3.46 -1.10
C ALA A 47 4.71 -3.87 0.23
N TYR A 48 5.19 -3.32 1.34
CA TYR A 48 4.59 -3.59 2.65
C TYR A 48 3.15 -3.05 2.73
N LEU A 49 2.89 -1.82 2.29
CA LEU A 49 1.55 -1.22 2.31
C LEU A 49 0.56 -1.98 1.43
N LEU A 50 0.98 -2.42 0.24
CA LEU A 50 0.13 -3.26 -0.62
C LEU A 50 -0.11 -4.64 0.01
N GLY A 51 0.93 -5.23 0.61
CA GLY A 51 0.82 -6.47 1.39
C GLY A 51 -0.16 -6.38 2.55
N LEU A 52 -0.16 -5.25 3.24
CA LEU A 52 -1.09 -4.96 4.33
C LEU A 52 -2.54 -4.87 3.80
N ALA A 53 -2.75 -4.18 2.69
CA ALA A 53 -4.06 -4.09 2.05
C ALA A 53 -4.58 -5.47 1.60
N ILE A 54 -3.70 -6.32 1.03
CA ILE A 54 -4.04 -7.72 0.70
C ILE A 54 -4.44 -8.49 1.97
N HIS A 55 -3.67 -8.35 3.05
CA HIS A 55 -3.93 -9.07 4.30
C HIS A 55 -5.28 -8.72 4.93
N TYR A 56 -5.64 -7.44 4.95
CA TYR A 56 -6.91 -6.95 5.50
C TYR A 56 -8.08 -7.01 4.50
N GLY A 57 -7.86 -7.47 3.26
CA GLY A 57 -8.88 -7.52 2.22
C GLY A 57 -9.38 -6.15 1.76
N GLY A 58 -8.54 -5.11 1.87
CA GLY A 58 -8.84 -3.75 1.43
C GLY A 58 -8.19 -3.39 0.10
N ARG A 59 -8.13 -2.09 -0.18
CA ARG A 59 -7.46 -1.54 -1.37
C ARG A 59 -6.47 -0.44 -0.96
N LEU A 60 -5.27 -0.48 -1.52
CA LEU A 60 -4.29 0.59 -1.41
C LEU A 60 -4.58 1.64 -2.48
N ALA A 61 -5.05 2.82 -2.04
CA ALA A 61 -5.15 3.98 -2.90
C ALA A 61 -3.79 4.72 -2.96
N THR A 62 -3.27 4.97 -4.17
CA THR A 62 -1.96 5.61 -4.37
C THR A 62 -1.97 6.63 -5.49
N LEU A 63 -1.08 7.62 -5.41
CA LEU A 63 -0.76 8.55 -6.51
C LEU A 63 0.49 8.11 -7.30
N ASP A 64 1.17 7.05 -6.84
CA ASP A 64 2.36 6.51 -7.50
C ASP A 64 1.99 5.30 -8.37
N PRO A 65 1.96 5.43 -9.70
CA PRO A 65 1.62 4.33 -10.59
C PRO A 65 2.66 3.20 -10.60
N ARG A 66 3.90 3.46 -10.13
CA ARG A 66 4.98 2.47 -10.14
C ARG A 66 4.71 1.30 -9.19
N ILE A 67 3.84 1.47 -8.19
CA ILE A 67 3.43 0.40 -7.27
C ILE A 67 2.75 -0.75 -8.05
N ALA A 68 2.14 -0.48 -9.21
CA ALA A 68 1.51 -1.49 -10.06
C ALA A 68 2.49 -2.49 -10.71
N GLU A 69 3.80 -2.25 -10.59
CA GLU A 69 4.87 -3.14 -11.06
C GLU A 69 5.22 -4.24 -10.03
N LEU A 70 4.84 -4.06 -8.76
CA LEU A 70 5.12 -4.99 -7.67
C LEU A 70 4.35 -6.31 -7.78
N PRO A 71 3.01 -6.33 -7.92
CA PRO A 71 2.28 -7.56 -8.15
C PRO A 71 2.49 -8.09 -9.58
N ALA A 72 2.30 -9.39 -9.77
CA ALA A 72 2.43 -9.98 -11.11
C ALA A 72 1.32 -9.47 -12.06
N PRO A 73 1.59 -9.35 -13.38
CA PRO A 73 0.70 -8.64 -14.30
C PRO A 73 -0.76 -9.12 -14.40
N GLN A 74 -1.04 -10.38 -14.07
CA GLN A 74 -2.39 -10.97 -14.07
C GLN A 74 -2.78 -11.57 -12.71
N SER A 75 -2.17 -11.10 -11.62
CA SER A 75 -2.47 -11.64 -10.29
C SER A 75 -3.62 -10.90 -9.63
N ALA A 76 -4.35 -11.58 -8.74
CA ALA A 76 -5.49 -11.00 -8.02
C ALA A 76 -5.07 -9.80 -7.14
N GLU A 77 -3.82 -9.76 -6.69
CA GLU A 77 -3.24 -8.67 -5.90
C GLU A 77 -3.26 -7.32 -6.63
N ARG A 78 -3.36 -7.30 -7.97
CA ARG A 78 -3.54 -6.05 -8.71
C ARG A 78 -4.87 -5.36 -8.42
N GLU A 79 -5.92 -6.11 -8.09
CA GLU A 79 -7.25 -5.56 -7.75
C GLU A 79 -7.23 -4.81 -6.40
N THR A 80 -6.25 -5.14 -5.55
CA THR A 80 -5.98 -4.49 -4.28
C THR A 80 -5.32 -3.11 -4.47
N LEU A 81 -4.90 -2.72 -5.67
CA LEU A 81 -4.32 -1.39 -5.93
C LEU A 81 -5.33 -0.49 -6.64
N GLU A 82 -5.48 0.74 -6.17
CA GLU A 82 -6.19 1.82 -6.87
C GLU A 82 -5.23 2.98 -7.11
N VAL A 83 -5.00 3.33 -8.38
CA VAL A 83 -4.22 4.52 -8.73
C VAL A 83 -5.18 5.70 -8.89
N ILE A 84 -5.04 6.71 -8.05
CA ILE A 84 -5.83 7.94 -8.12
C ILE A 84 -5.15 8.88 -9.11
N THR A 85 -5.91 9.31 -10.12
CA THR A 85 -5.50 10.29 -11.14
C THR A 85 -6.39 11.51 -11.12
#